data_AF-A0A9D6PJS8-F1
#
_entry.id   AF-A0A9D6PJS8-F1
#
_cell.length_a   1.000
_cell.length_b   1.000
_cell.length_c   1.000
_cell.angle_alpha   90.00
_cell.angle_beta   90.00
_cell.angle_gamma   90.00
#
_symmetry.space_group_name_H-M   'P 1'
#
loop_
_entity.id
_entity.type
_entity.pdbx_description
1 polymer ?
#
loop_
_entity_poly.entity_id
_entity_poly.type
_entity_poly.pdbx_seq_one_letter_code
_entity_poly.pdbx_strand_id
1 'polypeptide(L)'
;MSQVSRRIIKKNIAQKIDKLLLDSLNISSHGKMSSEFLDDLLTPTEKIMLTKRLAIAYLLLKGYPYQVINQTLKVSNPTIRTIALILQYKGRGLRYTIDKLLKVEKWRNFFEELGDLAVELVGMAPGSNWKSTKSYLHRREILKQSPL
;
A
#
# COMPACT_ATOMS: atom_id res chain seq x y z
N MET A 1 -2.03 -16.71 -5.69
CA MET A 1 -1.98 -17.26 -4.32
C MET A 1 -0.54 -17.61 -4.02
N SER A 2 -0.05 -17.37 -2.81
CA SER A 2 1.31 -17.78 -2.44
C SER A 2 1.37 -19.30 -2.35
N GLN A 3 2.24 -19.92 -3.13
CA GLN A 3 2.49 -21.36 -3.10
C GLN A 3 3.43 -21.68 -1.94
N VAL A 4 2.88 -21.92 -0.76
CA VAL A 4 3.65 -22.26 0.44
C VAL A 4 3.51 -23.74 0.75
N SER A 5 4.65 -24.44 0.86
CA SER A 5 4.69 -25.86 1.22
C SER A 5 4.15 -26.10 2.64
N ARG A 6 3.43 -27.21 2.83
CA ARG A 6 2.95 -27.65 4.17
C ARG A 6 4.07 -28.28 5.01
N ARG A 7 5.23 -28.58 4.43
CA ARG A 7 6.36 -29.17 5.16
C ARG A 7 7.06 -28.11 6.00
N ILE A 8 7.08 -28.31 7.31
CA ILE A 8 7.54 -27.32 8.27
C ILE A 8 9.04 -27.47 8.52
N ILE A 9 9.78 -26.36 8.46
CA ILE A 9 11.21 -26.29 8.76
C ILE A 9 11.39 -26.06 10.27
N LYS A 10 12.49 -26.57 10.85
CA LYS A 10 12.84 -26.33 12.26
C LYS A 10 12.87 -24.82 12.55
N LYS A 11 12.23 -24.40 13.65
CA LYS A 11 12.07 -22.98 14.03
C LYS A 11 13.37 -22.17 14.02
N ASN A 12 14.46 -22.73 14.53
CA ASN A 12 15.79 -22.07 14.54
C ASN A 12 16.28 -21.77 13.12
N ILE A 13 16.12 -22.72 12.19
CA ILE A 13 16.51 -22.52 10.78
C ILE A 13 15.61 -21.48 10.12
N ALA A 14 14.29 -21.53 10.36
CA ALA A 14 13.36 -20.52 9.83
C ALA A 14 13.73 -19.10 10.27
N GLN A 15 14.07 -18.90 11.56
CA GLN A 15 14.51 -17.61 12.07
C GLN A 15 15.80 -17.11 11.41
N LYS A 16 16.75 -18.02 11.13
CA LYS A 16 17.98 -17.67 10.40
C LYS A 16 17.70 -17.27 8.95
N ILE A 17 16.76 -17.95 8.29
CA ILE A 17 16.33 -17.62 6.93
C ILE A 17 15.63 -16.25 6.90
N ASP A 18 14.74 -15.98 7.86
CA ASP A 18 14.07 -14.68 7.97
C ASP A 18 15.09 -13.56 8.15
N LYS A 19 16.12 -13.78 8.99
CA LYS A 19 17.21 -12.82 9.18
C LYS A 19 18.03 -12.61 7.90
N LEU A 20 18.36 -13.69 7.19
CA LEU A 20 19.09 -13.63 5.93
C LEU A 20 18.36 -12.80 4.87
N LEU A 21 17.03 -12.88 4.81
CA LEU A 21 16.21 -12.04 3.94
C LEU A 21 16.29 -10.55 4.32
N LEU A 22 16.28 -10.23 5.61
CA LEU A 22 16.39 -8.84 6.07
C LEU A 22 17.79 -8.27 5.78
N ASP A 23 18.83 -9.07 6.03
CA ASP A 23 20.22 -8.66 5.79
C ASP A 23 20.48 -8.45 4.28
N SER A 24 19.94 -9.31 3.41
CA SER A 24 20.08 -9.14 1.95
C SER A 24 19.38 -7.88 1.44
N LEU A 25 18.18 -7.57 1.92
CA LEU A 25 17.46 -6.34 1.58
C LEU A 25 18.23 -5.06 1.97
N ASN A 26 18.93 -5.09 3.11
CA ASN A 26 19.73 -3.95 3.56
C ASN A 26 20.95 -3.73 2.65
N ILE A 27 21.63 -4.82 2.27
CA ILE A 27 22.80 -4.79 1.38
C ILE A 27 22.41 -4.29 -0.02
N SER A 28 21.27 -4.75 -0.56
CA SER A 28 20.81 -4.39 -1.90
C SER A 28 20.14 -3.02 -1.97
N SER A 29 20.04 -2.27 -0.87
CA SER A 29 19.21 -1.05 -0.78
C SER A 29 19.75 0.15 -1.59
N HIS A 30 20.95 0.06 -2.16
CA HIS A 30 21.62 1.17 -2.83
C HIS A 30 21.52 1.10 -4.37
N GLY A 31 20.94 2.15 -4.98
CA GLY A 31 20.98 2.38 -6.43
C GLY A 31 20.22 1.34 -7.26
N LYS A 32 20.76 1.04 -8.46
CA LYS A 32 20.15 0.10 -9.44
C LYS A 32 20.07 -1.34 -8.92
N MET A 33 20.96 -1.71 -8.00
CA MET A 33 20.98 -3.04 -7.39
C MET A 33 19.68 -3.36 -6.65
N SER A 34 18.98 -2.34 -6.14
CA SER A 34 17.72 -2.53 -5.42
C SER A 34 16.58 -3.01 -6.33
N SER A 35 16.49 -2.49 -7.55
CA SER A 35 15.48 -2.90 -8.53
C SER A 35 15.78 -4.29 -9.08
N GLU A 36 17.03 -4.55 -9.43
CA GLU A 36 17.48 -5.84 -9.96
C GLU A 36 17.26 -6.96 -8.93
N PHE A 37 17.66 -6.72 -7.67
CA PHE A 37 17.44 -7.68 -6.59
C PHE A 37 15.95 -8.03 -6.39
N LEU A 38 15.06 -7.04 -6.43
CA LEU A 38 13.63 -7.30 -6.30
C LEU A 38 13.04 -8.00 -7.52
N ASP A 39 13.57 -7.76 -8.72
CA ASP A 39 13.16 -8.44 -9.95
C ASP A 39 13.63 -9.89 -10.01
N ASP A 40 14.80 -10.19 -9.43
CA ASP A 40 15.31 -11.56 -9.31
C ASP A 40 14.60 -12.34 -8.19
N LEU A 41 14.24 -11.67 -7.09
CA LEU A 41 13.62 -12.32 -5.92
C LEU A 41 12.13 -12.55 -6.09
N LEU A 42 11.40 -11.62 -6.71
CA LEU A 42 9.95 -11.62 -6.78
C LEU A 42 9.47 -11.98 -8.17
N THR A 43 8.39 -12.77 -8.23
CA THR A 43 7.67 -12.91 -9.50
C THR A 43 7.03 -11.57 -9.90
N PRO A 44 6.75 -11.35 -11.20
CA PRO A 44 6.05 -10.14 -11.65
C PRO A 44 4.72 -9.90 -10.92
N THR A 45 4.01 -10.99 -10.61
CA THR A 45 2.73 -10.92 -9.89
C THR A 45 2.89 -10.50 -8.43
N GLU A 46 3.94 -10.96 -7.75
CA GLU A 46 4.24 -10.58 -6.37
C GLU A 46 4.69 -9.13 -6.29
N LYS A 47 5.51 -8.67 -7.24
CA LYS A 47 5.92 -7.26 -7.35
C LYS A 47 4.69 -6.34 -7.49
N ILE A 48 3.78 -6.64 -8.42
CA ILE A 48 2.53 -5.88 -8.59
C ILE A 48 1.69 -5.90 -7.31
N MET A 49 1.57 -7.07 -6.68
CA MET A 49 0.80 -7.22 -5.44
C MET A 49 1.36 -6.36 -4.32
N LEU A 50 2.69 -6.34 -4.10
CA LEU A 50 3.32 -5.54 -3.06
C LEU A 50 3.14 -4.04 -3.31
N THR A 51 3.35 -3.58 -4.55
CA THR A 51 3.14 -2.17 -4.93
C THR A 51 1.70 -1.74 -4.67
N LYS A 52 0.71 -2.55 -5.09
CA LYS A 52 -0.70 -2.24 -4.84
C LYS A 52 -1.03 -2.23 -3.35
N ARG A 53 -0.47 -3.16 -2.55
CA ARG A 53 -0.67 -3.17 -1.09
C ARG A 53 -0.12 -1.92 -0.40
N LEU A 54 1.01 -1.39 -0.86
CA LEU A 54 1.56 -0.12 -0.35
C LEU A 54 0.63 1.06 -0.68
N ALA A 55 0.14 1.14 -1.91
CA ALA A 55 -0.82 2.16 -2.31
C ALA A 55 -2.16 2.06 -1.54
N ILE A 56 -2.67 0.85 -1.31
CA ILE A 56 -3.85 0.62 -0.45
C ILE A 56 -3.59 1.18 0.95
N ALA A 57 -2.44 0.88 1.55
CA ALA A 57 -2.13 1.33 2.90
C ALA A 57 -2.11 2.86 2.99
N TYR A 58 -1.52 3.54 2.00
CA TYR A 58 -1.56 5.00 1.91
C TYR A 58 -3.00 5.55 1.82
N LEU A 59 -3.80 5.04 0.88
CA LEU A 59 -5.17 5.50 0.69
C LEU A 59 -6.05 5.26 1.94
N LEU A 60 -5.88 4.11 2.61
CA LEU A 60 -6.59 3.83 3.86
C LEU A 60 -6.18 4.78 4.98
N LEU A 61 -4.89 5.12 5.11
CA LEU A 61 -4.41 6.09 6.10
C LEU A 61 -4.92 7.51 5.83
N LYS A 62 -5.14 7.87 4.55
CA LYS A 62 -5.81 9.12 4.15
C LYS A 62 -7.34 9.05 4.26
N GLY A 63 -7.89 7.92 4.69
CA GLY A 63 -9.31 7.74 4.98
C GLY A 63 -10.17 7.27 3.80
N TYR A 64 -9.61 7.05 2.60
CA TYR A 64 -10.36 6.69 1.40
C TYR A 64 -11.22 5.43 1.60
N PRO A 65 -12.48 5.43 1.12
CA PRO A 65 -13.39 4.30 1.33
C PRO A 65 -13.05 3.16 0.38
N TYR A 66 -13.47 1.95 0.74
CA TYR A 66 -13.07 0.72 0.04
C TYR A 66 -13.46 0.72 -1.44
N GLN A 67 -14.63 1.25 -1.78
CA GLN A 67 -15.12 1.31 -3.16
C GLN A 67 -14.16 2.12 -4.04
N VAL A 68 -13.60 3.20 -3.50
CA VAL A 68 -12.65 4.05 -4.20
C VAL A 68 -11.35 3.34 -4.43
N ILE A 69 -10.78 2.79 -3.36
CA ILE A 69 -9.52 2.05 -3.43
C ILE A 69 -9.62 0.89 -4.42
N ASN A 70 -10.77 0.20 -4.44
CA ASN A 70 -11.06 -0.87 -5.39
C ASN A 70 -11.01 -0.36 -6.83
N GLN A 71 -11.76 0.71 -7.13
CA GLN A 71 -11.85 1.27 -8.49
C GLN A 71 -10.53 1.88 -8.97
N THR A 72 -9.79 2.54 -8.09
CA THR A 72 -8.49 3.18 -8.36
C THR A 72 -7.40 2.15 -8.62
N LEU A 73 -7.22 1.19 -7.71
CA LEU A 73 -6.09 0.26 -7.77
C LEU A 73 -6.43 -1.05 -8.48
N LYS A 74 -7.69 -1.22 -8.89
CA LYS A 74 -8.24 -2.46 -9.48
C LYS A 74 -7.89 -3.66 -8.60
N VAL A 75 -8.28 -3.57 -7.33
CA VAL A 75 -8.03 -4.59 -6.30
C VAL A 75 -9.33 -5.02 -5.65
N SER A 76 -9.41 -6.30 -5.28
CA SER A 76 -10.59 -6.85 -4.63
C SER A 76 -10.76 -6.34 -3.20
N ASN A 77 -12.02 -6.23 -2.75
CA ASN A 77 -12.35 -5.82 -1.37
C ASN A 77 -11.66 -6.69 -0.29
N PRO A 78 -11.53 -8.03 -0.44
CA PRO A 78 -10.76 -8.85 0.51
C PRO A 78 -9.29 -8.42 0.65
N THR A 79 -8.68 -7.96 -0.45
CA THR A 79 -7.30 -7.45 -0.42
C THR A 79 -7.21 -6.17 0.39
N ILE A 80 -8.13 -5.23 0.16
CA ILE A 80 -8.22 -3.97 0.91
C ILE A 80 -8.44 -4.26 2.40
N ARG A 81 -9.39 -5.16 2.71
CA ARG A 81 -9.69 -5.58 4.09
C ARG A 81 -8.47 -6.16 4.79
N THR A 82 -7.68 -6.97 4.11
CA THR A 82 -6.45 -7.55 4.67
C THR A 82 -5.48 -6.46 5.12
N ILE A 83 -5.26 -5.45 4.27
CA ILE A 83 -4.38 -4.33 4.62
C ILE A 83 -4.97 -3.46 5.73
N ALA A 84 -6.29 -3.21 5.72
CA ALA A 84 -6.95 -2.47 6.80
C ALA A 84 -6.78 -3.16 8.16
N LEU A 85 -6.94 -4.49 8.23
CA LEU A 85 -6.71 -5.26 9.45
C LEU A 85 -5.24 -5.20 9.88
N ILE A 86 -4.29 -5.27 8.94
CA ILE A 86 -2.87 -5.10 9.26
C ILE A 86 -2.64 -3.72 9.87
N LEU A 87 -3.17 -2.65 9.28
CA LEU A 87 -3.06 -1.30 9.83
C LEU A 87 -3.70 -1.21 11.21
N GLN A 88 -4.86 -1.83 11.44
CA GLN A 88 -5.53 -1.82 12.73
C GLN A 88 -4.72 -2.49 13.85
N TYR A 89 -4.09 -3.64 13.59
CA TYR A 89 -3.50 -4.46 14.66
C TYR A 89 -1.96 -4.50 14.71
N LYS A 90 -1.24 -4.30 13.59
CA LYS A 90 0.21 -4.53 13.50
C LYS A 90 1.01 -3.48 12.72
N GLY A 91 0.35 -2.63 11.94
CA GLY A 91 0.94 -1.84 10.84
C GLY A 91 1.88 -0.70 11.22
N ARG A 92 2.67 -0.81 12.30
CA ARG A 92 3.69 0.17 12.70
C ARG A 92 4.71 0.40 11.57
N GLY A 93 5.21 -0.68 10.96
CA GLY A 93 6.15 -0.59 9.83
C GLY A 93 5.57 0.17 8.64
N LEU A 94 4.35 -0.18 8.21
CA LEU A 94 3.67 0.50 7.10
C LEU A 94 3.46 1.99 7.39
N ARG A 95 3.00 2.35 8.59
CA ARG A 95 2.81 3.75 9.00
C ARG A 95 4.13 4.52 8.96
N TYR A 96 5.18 3.96 9.56
CA TYR A 96 6.50 4.57 9.58
C TYR A 96 7.05 4.80 8.18
N THR A 97 6.98 3.78 7.31
CA THR A 97 7.46 3.90 5.93
C THR A 97 6.67 4.94 5.14
N ILE A 98 5.34 4.95 5.26
CA ILE A 98 4.49 5.93 4.57
C ILE A 98 4.77 7.35 5.07
N ASP A 99 4.90 7.56 6.38
CA ASP A 99 5.28 8.86 6.95
C ASP A 99 6.63 9.36 6.40
N LYS A 100 7.63 8.47 6.31
CA LYS A 100 8.92 8.80 5.71
C LYS A 100 8.83 9.12 4.22
N LEU A 101 8.02 8.38 3.46
CA LEU A 101 7.81 8.65 2.03
C LEU A 101 7.13 10.01 1.81
N LEU A 102 6.15 10.39 2.65
CA LEU A 102 5.45 11.67 2.52
C LEU A 102 6.33 12.89 2.80
N LYS A 103 7.47 12.71 3.50
CA LYS A 103 8.48 13.76 3.69
C LYS A 103 9.32 14.01 2.44
N VAL A 104 9.30 13.09 1.47
CA VAL A 104 9.98 13.23 0.18
C VAL A 104 8.99 13.83 -0.82
N GLU A 105 9.31 15.02 -1.33
CA GLU A 105 8.42 15.80 -2.21
C GLU A 105 7.91 15.02 -3.43
N LYS A 106 8.80 14.29 -4.12
CA LYS A 106 8.42 13.44 -5.26
C LYS A 106 7.30 12.46 -4.90
N TRP A 107 7.44 11.79 -3.76
CA TRP A 107 6.47 10.78 -3.31
C TRP A 107 5.18 11.42 -2.80
N ARG A 108 5.27 12.57 -2.13
CA ARG A 108 4.11 13.36 -1.73
C ARG A 108 3.24 13.73 -2.93
N ASN A 109 3.85 14.29 -3.98
CA ASN A 109 3.12 14.71 -5.19
C ASN A 109 2.42 13.53 -5.87
N PHE A 110 3.14 12.41 -6.05
CA PHE A 110 2.55 11.18 -6.59
C PHE A 110 1.36 10.69 -5.75
N PHE A 111 1.47 10.75 -4.43
CA PHE A 111 0.42 10.32 -3.51
C PHE A 111 -0.80 11.27 -3.50
N GLU A 112 -0.60 12.54 -3.81
CA GLU A 112 -1.68 13.50 -4.03
C GLU A 112 -2.38 13.23 -5.37
N GLU A 113 -1.63 13.03 -6.46
CA GLU A 113 -2.17 12.66 -7.77
C GLU A 113 -3.01 11.38 -7.70
N LEU A 114 -2.50 10.36 -7.01
CA LEU A 114 -3.21 9.10 -6.78
C LEU A 114 -4.50 9.33 -5.99
N GLY A 115 -4.46 10.25 -5.01
CA GLY A 115 -5.62 10.67 -4.25
C GLY A 115 -6.65 11.49 -5.05
N ASP A 116 -6.21 12.26 -6.03
CA ASP A 116 -7.06 13.02 -6.96
C ASP A 116 -7.74 12.09 -7.97
N LEU A 117 -6.99 11.16 -8.56
CA LEU A 117 -7.54 10.12 -9.44
C LEU A 117 -8.57 9.25 -8.71
N ALA A 118 -8.31 8.92 -7.44
CA ALA A 118 -9.28 8.24 -6.59
C ALA A 118 -10.59 9.01 -6.45
N VAL A 119 -10.54 10.33 -6.33
CA VAL A 119 -11.73 11.18 -6.22
C VAL A 119 -12.47 11.30 -7.55
N GLU A 120 -11.75 11.48 -8.64
CA GLU A 120 -12.33 11.60 -9.98
C GLU A 120 -13.17 10.36 -10.32
N LEU A 121 -12.64 9.17 -10.04
CA LEU A 121 -13.34 7.90 -10.28
C LEU A 121 -14.64 7.77 -9.46
N VAL A 122 -14.73 8.38 -8.28
CA VAL A 122 -16.00 8.42 -7.50
C VAL A 122 -17.06 9.25 -8.20
N GLY A 123 -16.66 10.40 -8.77
CA GLY A 123 -17.55 11.30 -9.48
C GLY A 123 -18.12 10.67 -10.75
N MET A 124 -17.41 9.72 -11.35
CA MET A 124 -17.75 9.07 -12.62
C MET A 124 -18.44 7.71 -12.48
N ALA A 125 -18.53 7.13 -11.28
CA ALA A 125 -19.11 5.80 -11.10
C ALA A 125 -20.64 5.80 -11.30
N PRO A 126 -21.22 4.93 -12.17
CA PRO A 126 -22.67 4.83 -12.35
C PRO A 126 -23.37 4.47 -11.03
N GLY A 127 -24.40 5.23 -10.65
CA GLY A 127 -25.10 5.06 -9.36
C GLY A 127 -24.37 5.67 -8.14
N SER A 128 -23.28 6.40 -8.35
CA SER A 128 -22.58 7.14 -7.30
C SER A 128 -23.49 8.23 -6.73
N ASN A 129 -23.76 8.16 -5.43
CA ASN A 129 -24.60 9.12 -4.74
C ASN A 129 -23.81 10.45 -4.64
N TRP A 130 -24.07 11.38 -5.57
CA TRP A 130 -23.38 12.67 -5.67
C TRP A 130 -23.31 13.43 -4.33
N LYS A 131 -24.31 13.25 -3.45
CA LYS A 131 -24.31 13.78 -2.08
C LYS A 131 -23.18 13.20 -1.22
N SER A 132 -22.93 11.88 -1.25
CA SER A 132 -21.83 11.27 -0.51
C SER A 132 -20.47 11.69 -1.06
N THR A 133 -20.37 11.82 -2.39
CA THR A 133 -19.15 12.31 -3.08
C THR A 133 -18.83 13.74 -2.68
N LYS A 134 -19.83 14.62 -2.62
CA LYS A 134 -19.68 16.02 -2.20
C LYS A 134 -19.28 16.13 -0.72
N SER A 135 -19.89 15.34 0.17
CA SER A 135 -19.48 15.28 1.59
C SER A 135 -18.06 14.74 1.76
N TYR A 136 -17.60 13.85 0.87
CA TYR A 136 -16.26 13.29 0.88
C TYR A 136 -15.21 14.30 0.39
N LEU A 137 -15.51 14.99 -0.72
CA LEU A 137 -14.74 16.12 -1.26
C LEU A 137 -14.57 17.22 -0.21
N HIS A 138 -15.64 17.59 0.49
CA HIS A 138 -15.61 18.60 1.55
C HIS A 138 -14.78 18.14 2.76
N ARG A 139 -14.93 16.88 3.20
CA ARG A 139 -14.05 16.30 4.23
C ARG A 139 -12.58 16.30 3.81
N ARG A 140 -12.30 16.16 2.51
CA ARG A 140 -10.95 16.17 1.95
C ARG A 140 -10.32 17.57 1.96
N GLU A 141 -11.07 18.63 1.67
CA GLU A 141 -10.58 20.01 1.83
C GLU A 141 -10.14 20.26 3.28
N ILE A 142 -10.88 19.70 4.24
CA ILE A 142 -10.55 19.77 5.67
C ILE A 142 -9.30 18.91 5.99
N LEU A 143 -9.18 17.72 5.41
CA LEU A 143 -8.04 16.81 5.64
C LEU A 143 -6.75 17.22 4.90
N LYS A 144 -6.84 17.94 3.76
CA LYS A 144 -5.68 18.54 3.08
C LYS A 144 -5.01 19.61 3.96
N GLN A 145 -5.76 20.22 4.89
CA GLN A 145 -5.26 21.20 5.86
C GLN A 145 -4.79 20.57 7.17
N SER A 146 -4.99 19.26 7.37
CA SER A 146 -4.60 18.57 8.60
C SER A 146 -3.21 17.96 8.43
N PRO A 147 -2.17 18.47 9.14
CA PRO A 147 -0.89 17.77 9.21
C PRO A 147 -1.07 16.44 9.95
N LEU A 148 -0.25 15.44 9.58
CA LEU A 148 -0.15 14.17 10.29
C LEU A 148 0.41 14.37 11.70
#